data_AF-F4XAB1-F1
#
_entry.id   AF-F4XAB1-F1
#
_cell.length_a   1.000
_cell.length_b   1.000
_cell.length_c   1.000
_cell.angle_alpha   90.00
_cell.angle_beta   90.00
_cell.angle_gamma   90.00
#
_symmetry.space_group_name_H-M   'P 1'
#
loop_
_entity.id
_entity.type
_entity.pdbx_description
1 polymer ?
#
loop_
_entity_poly.entity_id
_entity_poly.type
_entity_poly.pdbx_seq_one_letter_code
_entity_poly.pdbx_strand_id
1 'polypeptide(L)'
;MKQKRIANIVLVLAFAGFLAAAMVITLGKPQGGWSYYENRTLAQMEELTPQTLWDGTFANSVEPTLQDHAAGRNTLLKLSAWMDMELFHRPVVNQVIPAEGMLLSWNPYETPDPELIQQQADAMAGQLGELRDVVESYGGKFYYVAVPGQYTYFEETHPDFLNNRATYTDLEIPAFQQAMEEQGVTLIEMGEILAQQGNPPEYYSTVDYHYTFGGAYATYLAILERINQDFDGALSVLDEDSLVRETLPNPYLGSRARKVFGLWETDEKLEIGLPSQPIPFTRTDNGQEVPATVYTLPGNDTDEVAYAAYMGGDIAETVIDTGRDELPSLLIYGDSFTNPVEGLMYYSFDEMRTVDLRHYKDMTLADYIALYQPDVVVGIRDYESLLSTDYNGSPFEIQP
;
A
#
# COMPACT_ATOMS: atom_id res chain seq x y z
N MET A 1 15.03 -25.95 54.55
CA MET A 1 15.74 -26.49 53.37
C MET A 1 14.88 -27.42 52.50
N LYS A 2 14.16 -28.42 53.05
CA LYS A 2 13.30 -29.33 52.26
C LYS A 2 12.16 -28.64 51.48
N GLN A 3 11.47 -27.67 52.09
CA GLN A 3 10.40 -26.90 51.41
C GLN A 3 10.92 -26.07 50.22
N LYS A 4 12.09 -25.42 50.36
CA LYS A 4 12.75 -24.71 49.24
C LYS A 4 13.12 -25.66 48.09
N ARG A 5 13.53 -26.89 48.40
CA ARG A 5 13.85 -27.90 47.37
C ARG A 5 12.61 -28.40 46.63
N ILE A 6 11.49 -28.61 47.34
CA ILE A 6 10.21 -28.99 46.73
C ILE A 6 9.68 -27.85 45.85
N ALA A 7 9.72 -26.61 46.33
CA ALA A 7 9.31 -25.44 45.56
C ALA A 7 10.13 -25.29 44.26
N ASN A 8 11.45 -25.47 44.32
CA ASN A 8 12.30 -25.43 43.13
C ASN A 8 11.97 -26.55 42.13
N ILE A 9 11.70 -27.77 42.62
CA ILE A 9 11.30 -28.89 41.75
C ILE A 9 9.96 -28.60 41.08
N VAL A 10 8.98 -28.09 41.82
CA VAL A 10 7.67 -27.71 41.26
C VAL A 10 7.82 -26.62 40.21
N LEU A 11 8.65 -25.59 40.47
CA LEU A 11 8.92 -24.52 39.51
C LEU A 11 9.56 -25.06 38.21
N VAL A 12 10.58 -25.92 38.33
CA VAL A 12 11.26 -26.52 37.16
C VAL A 12 10.29 -27.39 36.36
N LEU A 13 9.48 -28.22 37.03
CA LEU A 13 8.49 -29.06 36.35
C LEU A 13 7.41 -28.23 35.68
N ALA A 14 6.94 -27.14 36.31
CA ALA A 14 5.98 -26.22 35.73
C ALA A 14 6.56 -25.51 34.50
N PHE A 15 7.81 -25.03 34.58
CA PHE A 15 8.48 -24.38 33.46
C PHE A 15 8.74 -25.34 32.29
N ALA A 16 9.25 -26.54 32.57
CA ALA A 16 9.44 -27.57 31.54
C ALA A 16 8.11 -28.01 30.93
N GLY A 17 7.06 -28.16 31.76
CA GLY A 17 5.70 -28.44 31.29
C GLY A 17 5.14 -27.34 30.40
N PHE A 18 5.37 -26.07 30.75
CA PHE A 18 5.01 -24.91 29.93
C PHE A 18 5.73 -24.94 28.57
N LEU A 19 7.06 -25.15 28.55
CA LEU A 19 7.82 -25.23 27.30
C LEU A 19 7.35 -26.39 26.42
N ALA A 20 7.12 -27.56 27.00
CA ALA A 20 6.62 -28.73 26.28
C ALA A 20 5.21 -28.46 25.70
N ALA A 21 4.32 -27.85 26.48
CA ALA A 21 2.99 -27.47 26.02
C ALA A 21 3.05 -26.42 24.89
N ALA A 22 3.87 -25.38 25.03
CA ALA A 22 4.06 -24.37 24.00
C ALA A 22 4.56 -25.00 22.69
N MET A 23 5.55 -25.90 22.77
CA MET A 23 6.07 -26.62 21.61
C MET A 23 5.01 -27.51 20.95
N VAL A 24 4.23 -28.28 21.73
CA VAL A 24 3.14 -29.11 21.20
C VAL A 24 2.08 -28.26 20.50
N ILE A 25 1.72 -27.10 21.08
CA ILE A 25 0.76 -26.18 20.47
C ILE A 25 1.33 -25.58 19.17
N THR A 26 2.60 -25.15 19.17
CA THR A 26 3.27 -24.62 17.98
C THR A 26 3.30 -25.63 16.84
N LEU A 27 3.66 -26.88 17.10
CA LEU A 27 3.70 -27.93 16.08
C LEU A 27 2.30 -28.37 15.63
N GLY A 28 1.29 -28.20 16.48
CA GLY A 28 -0.11 -28.54 16.17
C GLY A 28 -0.88 -27.45 15.40
N LYS A 29 -0.33 -26.24 15.28
CA LYS A 29 -0.92 -25.16 14.47
C LYS A 29 -0.73 -25.42 12.96
N PRO A 30 -1.63 -24.94 12.10
CA PRO A 30 -1.38 -24.92 10.66
C PRO A 30 -0.08 -24.18 10.37
N GLN A 31 0.85 -24.80 9.64
CA GLN A 31 2.20 -24.25 9.36
C GLN A 31 2.21 -23.38 8.10
N GLY A 32 1.22 -22.52 7.95
CA GLY A 32 1.06 -21.58 6.85
C GLY A 32 0.03 -20.51 7.18
N GLY A 33 -0.02 -19.45 6.37
CA GLY A 33 -0.97 -18.36 6.53
C GLY A 33 -0.33 -16.98 6.42
N TRP A 34 -1.15 -15.97 6.70
CA TRP A 34 -0.79 -14.56 6.60
C TRP A 34 -0.65 -13.93 7.99
N SER A 35 0.40 -13.14 8.20
CA SER A 35 0.54 -12.30 9.39
C SER A 35 -0.20 -10.99 9.19
N TYR A 36 -1.35 -10.83 9.86
CA TYR A 36 -2.11 -9.58 9.83
C TYR A 36 -1.27 -8.38 10.30
N TYR A 37 -0.54 -8.51 11.42
CA TYR A 37 0.20 -7.40 12.01
C TYR A 37 1.48 -7.03 11.24
N GLU A 38 2.15 -8.00 10.62
CA GLU A 38 3.39 -7.78 9.88
C GLU A 38 3.18 -7.61 8.37
N ASN A 39 1.98 -7.86 7.85
CA ASN A 39 1.62 -7.77 6.44
C ASN A 39 2.53 -8.65 5.54
N ARG A 40 2.74 -9.91 5.92
CA ARG A 40 3.55 -10.87 5.15
C ARG A 40 3.06 -12.31 5.30
N THR A 41 3.42 -13.14 4.34
CA THR A 41 3.25 -14.61 4.44
C THR A 41 4.15 -15.17 5.55
N LEU A 42 3.58 -16.03 6.39
CA LEU A 42 4.33 -16.73 7.43
C LEU A 42 5.23 -17.80 6.80
N ALA A 43 6.42 -17.96 7.37
CA ALA A 43 7.36 -18.97 6.93
C ALA A 43 6.73 -20.38 6.99
N GLN A 44 7.06 -21.20 6.00
CA GLN A 44 6.66 -22.61 5.93
C GLN A 44 7.91 -23.48 6.00
N MET A 45 7.76 -24.65 6.64
CA MET A 45 8.85 -25.62 6.65
C MET A 45 8.99 -26.21 5.25
N GLU A 46 10.21 -26.22 4.76
CA GLU A 46 10.55 -26.85 3.49
C GLU A 46 10.36 -28.37 3.60
N GLU A 47 10.09 -29.03 2.46
CA GLU A 47 9.95 -30.48 2.45
C GLU A 47 11.29 -31.15 2.81
N LEU A 48 11.24 -32.15 3.68
CA LEU A 48 12.42 -32.94 4.04
C LEU A 48 12.77 -33.91 2.90
N THR A 49 13.73 -33.52 2.07
CA THR A 49 14.27 -34.34 0.98
C THR A 49 15.79 -34.50 1.16
N PRO A 50 16.42 -35.51 0.52
CA PRO A 50 17.88 -35.61 0.54
C PRO A 50 18.60 -34.36 0.03
N GLN A 51 17.99 -33.64 -0.93
CA GLN A 51 18.54 -32.40 -1.47
C GLN A 51 18.47 -31.27 -0.44
N THR A 52 17.26 -30.98 0.08
CA THR A 52 17.03 -29.89 1.05
C THR A 52 17.74 -30.13 2.39
N LEU A 53 18.02 -31.39 2.74
CA LEU A 53 18.85 -31.73 3.89
C LEU A 53 20.34 -31.48 3.61
N TRP A 54 20.82 -31.78 2.41
CA TRP A 54 22.23 -31.67 2.04
C TRP A 54 22.66 -30.22 1.78
N ASP A 55 21.80 -29.41 1.16
CA ASP A 55 22.06 -27.99 0.89
C ASP A 55 21.69 -27.05 2.06
N GLY A 56 21.07 -27.59 3.11
CA GLY A 56 20.72 -26.85 4.34
C GLY A 56 19.39 -26.11 4.28
N THR A 57 18.66 -26.14 3.16
CA THR A 57 17.36 -25.48 2.96
C THR A 57 16.34 -25.90 4.01
N PHE A 58 16.24 -27.20 4.30
CA PHE A 58 15.36 -27.71 5.35
C PHE A 58 15.72 -27.12 6.71
N ALA A 59 17.00 -27.21 7.11
CA ALA A 59 17.46 -26.72 8.41
C ALA A 59 17.24 -25.21 8.59
N ASN A 60 17.48 -24.43 7.53
CA ASN A 60 17.27 -22.99 7.52
C ASN A 60 15.78 -22.59 7.60
N SER A 61 14.87 -23.46 7.14
CA SER A 61 13.42 -23.19 7.22
C SER A 61 12.84 -23.43 8.63
N VAL A 62 13.42 -24.34 9.43
CA VAL A 62 12.84 -24.77 10.71
C VAL A 62 12.68 -23.61 11.70
N GLU A 63 13.73 -22.81 11.91
CA GLU A 63 13.69 -21.73 12.90
C GLU A 63 12.66 -20.64 12.55
N PRO A 64 12.66 -20.05 11.34
CA PRO A 64 11.63 -19.09 10.93
C PRO A 64 10.21 -19.64 11.08
N THR A 65 9.96 -20.89 10.67
CA THR A 65 8.63 -21.50 10.81
C THR A 65 8.24 -21.65 12.28
N LEU A 66 9.12 -22.15 13.15
CA LEU A 66 8.81 -22.27 14.58
C LEU A 66 8.56 -20.92 15.23
N GLN A 67 9.31 -19.88 14.85
CA GLN A 67 9.13 -18.52 15.34
C GLN A 67 7.78 -17.94 14.89
N ASP A 68 7.41 -18.13 13.62
CA ASP A 68 6.17 -17.61 13.03
C ASP A 68 4.92 -18.31 13.57
N HIS A 69 5.01 -19.60 13.88
CA HIS A 69 3.90 -20.39 14.42
C HIS A 69 3.94 -20.57 15.95
N ALA A 70 4.80 -19.81 16.64
CA ALA A 70 4.97 -19.89 18.08
C ALA A 70 3.65 -19.68 18.85
N ALA A 71 3.39 -20.53 19.86
CA ALA A 71 2.22 -20.42 20.70
C ALA A 71 2.24 -19.09 21.47
N GLY A 72 1.18 -18.28 21.32
CA GLY A 72 1.11 -16.95 21.95
C GLY A 72 2.00 -15.88 21.31
N ARG A 73 2.56 -16.11 20.11
CA ARG A 73 3.44 -15.16 19.40
C ARG A 73 2.91 -13.73 19.39
N ASN A 74 1.67 -13.51 18.92
CA ASN A 74 1.10 -12.16 18.83
C ASN A 74 0.99 -11.47 20.20
N THR A 75 0.72 -12.22 21.27
CA THR A 75 0.72 -11.68 22.65
C THR A 75 2.12 -11.26 23.07
N LEU A 76 3.13 -12.09 22.78
CA LEU A 76 4.53 -11.78 23.10
C LEU A 76 5.05 -10.59 22.28
N LEU A 77 4.74 -10.53 20.99
CA LEU A 77 5.12 -9.41 20.14
C LEU A 77 4.42 -8.11 20.55
N LYS A 78 3.12 -8.16 20.87
CA LYS A 78 2.40 -6.99 21.41
C LYS A 78 3.01 -6.54 22.73
N LEU A 79 3.33 -7.45 23.65
CA LEU A 79 4.02 -7.10 24.90
C LEU A 79 5.42 -6.51 24.64
N SER A 80 6.16 -7.05 23.68
CA SER A 80 7.47 -6.52 23.28
C SER A 80 7.36 -5.11 22.71
N ALA A 81 6.42 -4.88 21.79
CA ALA A 81 6.17 -3.56 21.23
C ALA A 81 5.76 -2.56 22.32
N TRP A 82 4.87 -2.97 23.23
CA TRP A 82 4.48 -2.14 24.38
C TRP A 82 5.67 -1.79 25.28
N MET A 83 6.54 -2.76 25.62
CA MET A 83 7.74 -2.46 26.41
C MET A 83 8.69 -1.52 25.66
N ASP A 84 8.89 -1.75 24.36
CA ASP A 84 9.77 -0.92 23.54
C ASP A 84 9.27 0.52 23.44
N MET A 85 7.96 0.74 23.34
CA MET A 85 7.35 2.08 23.29
C MET A 85 7.24 2.75 24.66
N GLU A 86 6.64 2.06 25.64
CA GLU A 86 6.23 2.65 26.92
C GLU A 86 7.27 2.54 28.04
N LEU A 87 8.09 1.49 28.04
CA LEU A 87 9.08 1.25 29.10
C LEU A 87 10.49 1.70 28.69
N PHE A 88 10.90 1.38 27.47
CA PHE A 88 12.25 1.66 26.97
C PHE A 88 12.33 2.92 26.12
N HIS A 89 11.19 3.43 25.64
CA HIS A 89 11.11 4.59 24.74
C HIS A 89 12.08 4.47 23.55
N ARG A 90 12.09 3.30 22.92
CA ARG A 90 12.92 3.06 21.74
C ARG A 90 12.44 3.98 20.61
N PRO A 91 13.38 4.62 19.89
CA PRO A 91 13.02 5.54 18.80
C PRO A 91 12.44 4.81 17.58
N VAL A 92 12.64 3.49 17.49
CA VAL A 92 12.14 2.65 16.41
C VAL A 92 11.59 1.37 17.01
N VAL A 93 10.34 1.04 16.67
CA VAL A 93 9.64 -0.19 17.09
C VAL A 93 9.00 -0.80 15.85
N ASN A 94 9.39 -2.03 15.49
CA ASN A 94 8.88 -2.74 14.32
C ASN A 94 8.92 -1.89 13.02
N GLN A 95 10.04 -1.19 12.77
CA GLN A 95 10.23 -0.28 11.63
C GLN A 95 9.27 0.92 11.59
N VAL A 96 8.73 1.31 12.73
CA VAL A 96 7.90 2.50 12.91
C VAL A 96 8.58 3.42 13.91
N ILE A 97 8.52 4.72 13.65
CA ILE A 97 9.03 5.79 14.51
C ILE A 97 7.83 6.45 15.18
N PRO A 98 7.60 6.24 16.49
CA PRO A 98 6.60 6.98 17.24
C PRO A 98 7.14 8.38 17.55
N ALA A 99 6.62 9.41 16.88
CA ALA A 99 7.09 10.79 17.00
C ALA A 99 5.91 11.77 16.92
N GLU A 100 5.92 12.81 17.76
CA GLU A 100 4.98 13.96 17.73
C GLU A 100 3.49 13.64 17.46
N GLY A 101 2.97 12.55 18.06
CA GLY A 101 1.55 12.17 17.91
C GLY A 101 1.24 11.32 16.67
N MET A 102 2.24 10.93 15.90
CA MET A 102 2.12 10.08 14.71
C MET A 102 3.09 8.89 14.72
N LEU A 103 2.90 8.00 13.75
CA LEU A 103 3.69 6.80 13.51
C LEU A 103 4.33 6.85 12.13
N LEU A 104 5.57 7.32 12.06
CA LEU A 104 6.30 7.50 10.80
C LEU A 104 7.04 6.22 10.37
N SER A 105 7.42 6.15 9.09
CA SER A 105 8.26 5.07 8.59
C SER A 105 9.70 5.18 9.10
N TRP A 106 10.25 4.07 9.59
CA TRP A 106 11.70 3.94 9.71
C TRP A 106 12.31 3.66 8.34
N ASN A 107 13.29 4.47 7.97
CA ASN A 107 14.10 4.28 6.78
C ASN A 107 15.53 3.89 7.18
N PRO A 108 16.15 2.92 6.50
CA PRO A 108 17.58 2.65 6.71
C PRO A 108 18.40 3.87 6.32
N TYR A 109 19.57 4.05 6.92
CA TYR A 109 20.49 5.09 6.45
C TYR A 109 20.97 4.76 5.05
N GLU A 110 20.92 5.76 4.19
CA GLU A 110 21.44 5.69 2.84
C GLU A 110 22.34 6.91 2.57
N THR A 111 23.23 6.75 1.59
CA THR A 111 23.95 7.88 1.00
C THR A 111 23.49 7.94 -0.45
N PRO A 112 22.56 8.86 -0.77
CA PRO A 112 22.03 8.99 -2.12
C PRO A 112 23.17 9.18 -3.13
N ASP A 113 23.18 8.37 -4.18
CA ASP A 113 24.11 8.47 -5.30
C ASP A 113 23.37 9.15 -6.47
N PRO A 114 23.69 10.42 -6.79
CA PRO A 114 23.01 11.14 -7.86
C PRO A 114 23.09 10.47 -9.23
N GLU A 115 24.22 9.80 -9.55
CA GLU A 115 24.38 9.11 -10.83
C GLU A 115 23.48 7.86 -10.90
N LEU A 116 23.36 7.13 -9.79
CA LEU A 116 22.46 5.98 -9.71
C LEU A 116 21.00 6.40 -9.80
N ILE A 117 20.61 7.45 -9.07
CA ILE A 117 19.23 7.99 -9.08
C ILE A 117 18.86 8.45 -10.49
N GLN A 118 19.75 9.17 -11.18
CA GLN A 118 19.52 9.57 -12.57
C GLN A 118 19.36 8.34 -13.48
N GLN A 119 20.21 7.33 -13.34
CA GLN A 119 20.09 6.09 -14.14
C GLN A 119 18.76 5.37 -13.90
N GLN A 120 18.28 5.34 -12.66
CA GLN A 120 16.99 4.74 -12.32
C GLN A 120 15.81 5.57 -12.87
N ALA A 121 15.90 6.90 -12.80
CA ALA A 121 14.94 7.82 -13.42
C ALA A 121 14.87 7.64 -14.94
N ASP A 122 16.01 7.61 -15.62
CA ASP A 122 16.09 7.39 -17.07
C ASP A 122 15.52 6.02 -17.47
N ALA A 123 15.83 4.97 -16.70
CA ALA A 123 15.33 3.62 -16.96
C ALA A 123 13.81 3.54 -16.79
N MET A 124 13.28 4.10 -15.69
CA MET A 124 11.84 4.12 -15.42
C MET A 124 11.08 4.94 -16.46
N ALA A 125 11.52 6.17 -16.71
CA ALA A 125 10.91 7.03 -17.72
C ALA A 125 10.98 6.39 -19.11
N GLY A 126 12.05 5.69 -19.45
CA GLY A 126 12.17 4.93 -20.70
C GLY A 126 11.09 3.86 -20.85
N GLN A 127 10.85 3.05 -19.81
CA GLN A 127 9.76 2.07 -19.81
C GLN A 127 8.38 2.73 -19.91
N LEU A 128 8.17 3.86 -19.22
CA LEU A 128 6.91 4.61 -19.28
C LEU A 128 6.70 5.28 -20.64
N GLY A 129 7.77 5.71 -21.32
CA GLY A 129 7.75 6.23 -22.69
C GLY A 129 7.35 5.14 -23.70
N GLU A 130 7.89 3.94 -23.57
CA GLU A 130 7.47 2.79 -24.38
C GLU A 130 5.99 2.43 -24.12
N LEU A 131 5.55 2.46 -22.86
CA LEU A 131 4.16 2.18 -22.50
C LEU A 131 3.21 3.24 -23.07
N ARG A 132 3.59 4.52 -22.99
CA ARG A 132 2.88 5.63 -23.65
C ARG A 132 2.71 5.35 -25.14
N ASP A 133 3.77 4.94 -25.83
CA ASP A 133 3.72 4.67 -27.27
C ASP A 133 2.73 3.55 -27.60
N VAL A 134 2.60 2.52 -26.74
CA VAL A 134 1.54 1.50 -26.87
C VAL A 134 0.15 2.14 -26.77
N VAL A 135 -0.08 2.98 -25.75
CA VAL A 135 -1.37 3.66 -25.51
C VAL A 135 -1.73 4.59 -26.68
N GLU A 136 -0.79 5.42 -27.12
CA GLU A 136 -1.01 6.40 -28.19
C GLU A 136 -1.14 5.75 -29.57
N SER A 137 -0.61 4.53 -29.77
CA SER A 137 -0.69 3.81 -31.05
C SER A 137 -2.13 3.53 -31.51
N TYR A 138 -3.07 3.40 -30.57
CA TYR A 138 -4.49 3.25 -30.83
C TYR A 138 -5.31 4.52 -30.55
N GLY A 139 -4.65 5.62 -30.18
CA GLY A 139 -5.26 6.93 -29.93
C GLY A 139 -5.62 7.24 -28.48
N GLY A 140 -5.28 6.36 -27.54
CA GLY A 140 -5.48 6.61 -26.10
C GLY A 140 -4.56 7.70 -25.54
N LYS A 141 -4.78 8.06 -24.28
CA LYS A 141 -3.98 9.03 -23.52
C LYS A 141 -3.34 8.38 -22.31
N PHE A 142 -2.06 8.68 -22.08
CA PHE A 142 -1.31 8.14 -20.95
C PHE A 142 -0.86 9.25 -20.00
N TYR A 143 -1.15 9.05 -18.71
CA TYR A 143 -0.75 9.91 -17.62
C TYR A 143 -0.05 9.10 -16.54
N TYR A 144 0.96 9.68 -15.93
CA TYR A 144 1.63 9.11 -14.77
C TYR A 144 1.57 10.09 -13.61
N VAL A 145 1.27 9.58 -12.42
CA VAL A 145 1.01 10.38 -11.21
C VAL A 145 2.00 9.95 -10.15
N ALA A 146 2.85 10.90 -9.72
CA ALA A 146 3.76 10.70 -8.60
C ALA A 146 3.13 11.27 -7.34
N VAL A 147 2.97 10.44 -6.30
CA VAL A 147 2.31 10.82 -5.06
C VAL A 147 3.30 10.81 -3.89
N PRO A 148 3.38 11.88 -3.07
CA PRO A 148 4.19 11.85 -1.87
C PRO A 148 3.82 10.69 -0.93
N GLY A 149 4.81 10.14 -0.22
CA GLY A 149 4.52 9.24 0.91
C GLY A 149 4.29 10.05 2.18
N GLN A 150 3.77 9.39 3.23
CA GLN A 150 3.70 10.01 4.57
C GLN A 150 5.06 10.57 5.03
N TYR A 151 6.16 9.89 4.70
CA TYR A 151 7.51 10.29 5.16
C TYR A 151 7.98 11.61 4.55
N THR A 152 7.62 11.91 3.31
CA THR A 152 7.94 13.21 2.69
C THR A 152 6.97 14.29 3.15
N TYR A 153 5.71 13.93 3.40
CA TYR A 153 4.71 14.89 3.82
C TYR A 153 4.93 15.43 5.24
N PHE A 154 5.48 14.58 6.12
CA PHE A 154 5.84 14.92 7.50
C PHE A 154 7.36 14.82 7.74
N GLU A 155 8.15 15.17 6.73
CA GLU A 155 9.61 15.08 6.76
C GLU A 155 10.24 15.76 7.99
N GLU A 156 9.71 16.93 8.36
CA GLU A 156 10.18 17.74 9.50
C GLU A 156 9.86 17.12 10.86
N THR A 157 8.96 16.14 10.91
CA THR A 157 8.58 15.43 12.15
C THR A 157 9.50 14.23 12.42
N HIS A 158 10.31 13.81 11.44
CA HIS A 158 11.31 12.76 11.66
C HIS A 158 12.38 13.23 12.66
N PRO A 159 12.74 12.42 13.67
CA PRO A 159 13.83 12.77 14.56
C PRO A 159 15.16 12.95 13.81
N ASP A 160 15.88 14.05 14.08
CA ASP A 160 17.14 14.45 13.40
C ASP A 160 18.21 13.37 13.29
N PHE A 161 18.19 12.40 14.20
CA PHE A 161 19.16 11.30 14.21
C PHE A 161 18.74 10.11 13.36
N LEU A 162 17.56 10.09 12.74
CA LEU A 162 17.08 9.04 11.83
C LEU A 162 17.02 9.56 10.39
N ASN A 163 17.00 8.64 9.42
CA ASN A 163 16.90 9.02 8.02
C ASN A 163 15.45 9.40 7.66
N ASN A 164 15.21 10.66 7.34
CA ASN A 164 13.93 11.15 6.80
C ASN A 164 13.85 11.04 5.27
N ARG A 165 14.94 10.60 4.60
CA ARG A 165 15.11 10.47 3.15
C ARG A 165 15.02 11.78 2.35
N ALA A 166 15.05 12.95 2.98
CA ALA A 166 14.98 14.26 2.32
C ALA A 166 15.96 14.40 1.16
N THR A 167 17.25 14.09 1.41
CA THR A 167 18.31 14.19 0.40
C THR A 167 18.10 13.24 -0.79
N TYR A 168 17.44 12.09 -0.57
CA TYR A 168 17.11 11.19 -1.66
C TYR A 168 15.97 11.79 -2.51
N THR A 169 14.89 12.23 -1.87
CA THR A 169 13.74 12.86 -2.53
C THR A 169 14.13 14.11 -3.33
N ASP A 170 15.00 14.98 -2.76
CA ASP A 170 15.51 16.20 -3.40
C ASP A 170 16.28 15.92 -4.71
N LEU A 171 16.80 14.71 -4.88
CA LEU A 171 17.47 14.26 -6.10
C LEU A 171 16.53 13.49 -7.03
N GLU A 172 15.67 12.64 -6.46
CA GLU A 172 14.74 11.77 -7.19
C GLU A 172 13.72 12.56 -8.00
N ILE A 173 13.03 13.52 -7.38
CA ILE A 173 11.91 14.21 -8.03
C ILE A 173 12.37 15.01 -9.25
N PRO A 174 13.41 15.87 -9.18
CA PRO A 174 13.88 16.61 -10.34
C PRO A 174 14.44 15.70 -11.44
N ALA A 175 15.17 14.63 -11.07
CA ALA A 175 15.71 13.67 -12.03
C ALA A 175 14.59 12.96 -12.80
N PHE A 176 13.54 12.54 -12.08
CA PHE A 176 12.39 11.88 -12.68
C PHE A 176 11.56 12.82 -13.55
N GLN A 177 11.28 14.04 -13.09
CA GLN A 177 10.59 15.06 -13.89
C GLN A 177 11.31 15.34 -15.21
N GLN A 178 12.63 15.53 -15.16
CA GLN A 178 13.44 15.73 -16.37
C GLN A 178 13.36 14.52 -17.31
N ALA A 179 13.56 13.31 -16.79
CA ALA A 179 13.52 12.09 -17.60
C ALA A 179 12.14 11.88 -18.25
N MET A 180 11.05 12.16 -17.53
CA MET A 180 9.68 12.08 -18.04
C MET A 180 9.42 13.12 -19.14
N GLU A 181 9.91 14.35 -18.99
CA GLU A 181 9.84 15.38 -20.03
C GLU A 181 10.60 14.97 -21.29
N GLU A 182 11.83 14.44 -21.15
CA GLU A 182 12.65 13.96 -22.26
C GLU A 182 11.99 12.80 -23.01
N GLN A 183 11.31 11.91 -22.28
CA GLN A 183 10.54 10.82 -22.85
C GLN A 183 9.18 11.27 -23.38
N GLY A 184 8.70 12.47 -23.06
CA GLY A 184 7.41 13.03 -23.45
C GLY A 184 6.21 12.38 -22.74
N VAL A 185 6.40 11.89 -21.51
CA VAL A 185 5.33 11.31 -20.70
C VAL A 185 4.70 12.42 -19.85
N THR A 186 3.36 12.50 -19.83
CA THR A 186 2.67 13.48 -19.00
C THR A 186 2.72 13.06 -17.53
N LEU A 187 3.55 13.75 -16.75
CA LEU A 187 3.67 13.56 -15.30
C LEU A 187 2.77 14.56 -14.55
N ILE A 188 1.99 14.05 -13.60
CA ILE A 188 1.27 14.82 -12.58
C ILE A 188 2.03 14.61 -11.26
N GLU A 189 2.84 15.60 -10.89
CA GLU A 189 3.64 15.57 -9.67
C GLU A 189 2.80 16.16 -8.52
N MET A 190 2.26 15.30 -7.64
CA MET A 190 1.36 15.74 -6.58
C MET A 190 2.07 16.51 -5.47
N GLY A 191 3.37 16.31 -5.25
CA GLY A 191 4.12 17.06 -4.23
C GLY A 191 4.05 18.58 -4.46
N GLU A 192 4.29 19.02 -5.70
CA GLU A 192 4.18 20.41 -6.13
C GLU A 192 2.75 20.95 -5.97
N ILE A 193 1.74 20.15 -6.34
CA ILE A 193 0.33 20.54 -6.23
C ILE A 193 -0.08 20.72 -4.77
N LEU A 194 0.29 19.77 -3.91
CA LEU A 194 -0.01 19.82 -2.48
C LEU A 194 0.76 20.96 -1.79
N ALA A 195 2.00 21.22 -2.19
CA ALA A 195 2.79 22.33 -1.69
C ALA A 195 2.15 23.69 -2.03
N GLN A 196 1.58 23.84 -3.23
CA GLN A 196 0.83 25.04 -3.62
C GLN A 196 -0.45 25.23 -2.79
N GLN A 197 -1.04 24.13 -2.30
CA GLN A 197 -2.18 24.14 -1.37
C GLN A 197 -1.75 24.36 0.09
N GLY A 198 -0.45 24.47 0.36
CA GLY A 198 0.12 24.70 1.69
C GLY A 198 0.35 23.42 2.51
N ASN A 199 0.38 22.25 1.86
CA ASN A 199 0.51 20.94 2.49
C ASN A 199 -0.44 20.74 3.69
N PRO A 200 -1.77 20.72 3.48
CA PRO A 200 -2.73 20.49 4.56
C PRO A 200 -2.42 19.18 5.31
N PRO A 201 -2.09 19.20 6.61
CA PRO A 201 -1.67 18.00 7.35
C PRO A 201 -2.73 16.90 7.35
N GLU A 202 -4.02 17.27 7.27
CA GLU A 202 -5.15 16.34 7.19
C GLU A 202 -5.19 15.48 5.92
N TYR A 203 -4.36 15.77 4.91
CA TYR A 203 -4.30 14.98 3.68
C TYR A 203 -3.50 13.70 3.83
N TYR A 204 -2.69 13.56 4.88
CA TYR A 204 -1.98 12.31 5.16
C TYR A 204 -2.33 11.75 6.52
N SER A 205 -2.38 10.42 6.58
CA SER A 205 -2.66 9.72 7.82
C SER A 205 -1.51 9.92 8.81
N THR A 206 -1.84 9.99 10.09
CA THR A 206 -0.87 10.00 11.19
C THR A 206 -0.49 8.58 11.62
N VAL A 207 -1.26 7.58 11.23
CA VAL A 207 -1.11 6.17 11.67
C VAL A 207 -1.07 5.15 10.53
N ASP A 208 -1.19 5.62 9.30
CA ASP A 208 -1.04 4.88 8.06
C ASP A 208 0.01 5.55 7.17
N TYR A 209 0.62 4.78 6.29
CA TYR A 209 1.54 5.26 5.28
C TYR A 209 0.87 6.09 4.17
N HIS A 210 -0.42 5.86 3.91
CA HIS A 210 -1.15 6.49 2.81
C HIS A 210 -1.68 7.89 3.14
N TYR A 211 -2.07 8.61 2.09
CA TYR A 211 -2.95 9.76 2.23
C TYR A 211 -4.32 9.40 2.85
N THR A 212 -4.98 10.38 3.47
CA THR A 212 -6.39 10.25 3.86
C THR A 212 -7.30 10.35 2.64
N PHE A 213 -8.62 10.23 2.84
CA PHE A 213 -9.59 10.52 1.78
C PHE A 213 -9.38 11.92 1.16
N GLY A 214 -9.04 12.92 1.98
CA GLY A 214 -8.80 14.29 1.50
C GLY A 214 -7.63 14.39 0.51
N GLY A 215 -6.50 13.73 0.80
CA GLY A 215 -5.36 13.70 -0.11
C GLY A 215 -5.61 12.87 -1.38
N ALA A 216 -6.34 11.75 -1.25
CA ALA A 216 -6.79 10.96 -2.39
C ALA A 216 -7.74 11.75 -3.30
N TYR A 217 -8.68 12.50 -2.70
CA TYR A 217 -9.60 13.36 -3.43
C TYR A 217 -8.88 14.50 -4.15
N ALA A 218 -7.87 15.13 -3.53
CA ALA A 218 -7.01 16.11 -4.19
C ALA A 218 -6.27 15.51 -5.40
N THR A 219 -5.79 14.26 -5.28
CA THR A 219 -5.14 13.51 -6.36
C THR A 219 -6.10 13.21 -7.50
N TYR A 220 -7.30 12.73 -7.18
CA TYR A 220 -8.40 12.52 -8.12
C TYR A 220 -8.76 13.80 -8.90
N LEU A 221 -8.89 14.93 -8.22
CA LEU A 221 -9.19 16.21 -8.85
C LEU A 221 -8.08 16.65 -9.82
N ALA A 222 -6.81 16.51 -9.42
CA ALA A 222 -5.67 16.85 -10.27
C ALA A 222 -5.62 15.97 -11.54
N ILE A 223 -5.89 14.67 -11.40
CA ILE A 223 -5.96 13.73 -12.53
C ILE A 223 -7.08 14.15 -13.50
N LEU A 224 -8.30 14.36 -13.02
CA LEU A 224 -9.42 14.75 -13.88
C LEU A 224 -9.27 16.13 -14.48
N GLU A 225 -8.69 17.09 -13.75
CA GLU A 225 -8.37 18.41 -14.31
C GLU A 225 -7.43 18.26 -15.50
N ARG A 226 -6.39 17.42 -15.36
CA ARG A 226 -5.43 17.18 -16.45
C ARG A 226 -6.08 16.47 -17.64
N ILE A 227 -6.87 15.43 -17.40
CA ILE A 227 -7.60 14.71 -18.45
C ILE A 227 -8.55 15.66 -19.19
N ASN A 228 -9.35 16.47 -18.48
CA ASN A 228 -10.30 17.40 -19.10
C ASN A 228 -9.64 18.50 -19.95
N GLN A 229 -8.33 18.75 -19.82
CA GLN A 229 -7.60 19.64 -20.71
C GLN A 229 -7.31 19.00 -22.08
N ASP A 230 -7.25 17.68 -22.15
CA ASP A 230 -6.85 16.91 -23.33
C ASP A 230 -8.04 16.31 -24.10
N PHE A 231 -9.24 16.35 -23.53
CA PHE A 231 -10.48 15.84 -24.12
C PHE A 231 -11.45 16.98 -24.48
N ASP A 232 -12.08 16.90 -25.66
CA ASP A 232 -13.05 17.91 -26.14
C ASP A 232 -14.39 17.88 -25.38
N GLY A 233 -14.66 16.81 -24.62
CA GLY A 233 -15.84 16.65 -23.75
C GLY A 233 -15.45 16.70 -22.28
N ALA A 234 -16.21 17.45 -21.48
CA ALA A 234 -15.98 17.51 -20.03
C ALA A 234 -16.48 16.23 -19.36
N LEU A 235 -15.56 15.48 -18.75
CA LEU A 235 -15.88 14.38 -17.86
C LEU A 235 -16.61 14.91 -16.64
N SER A 236 -17.54 14.11 -16.12
CA SER A 236 -18.22 14.44 -14.87
C SER A 236 -17.22 14.39 -13.72
N VAL A 237 -17.08 15.48 -12.97
CA VAL A 237 -16.24 15.53 -11.77
C VAL A 237 -17.17 15.50 -10.56
N LEU A 238 -16.98 14.52 -9.67
CA LEU A 238 -17.41 14.59 -8.28
C LEU A 238 -16.69 15.75 -7.59
N ASP A 239 -17.30 16.93 -7.61
CA ASP A 239 -16.86 18.11 -6.87
C ASP A 239 -17.47 18.16 -5.45
N GLU A 240 -17.17 19.22 -4.68
CA GLU A 240 -17.68 19.38 -3.31
C GLU A 240 -19.22 19.44 -3.21
N ASP A 241 -19.91 19.82 -4.29
CA ASP A 241 -21.38 19.89 -4.32
C ASP A 241 -22.01 18.52 -4.68
N SER A 242 -21.24 17.65 -5.35
CA SER A 242 -21.69 16.34 -5.81
C SER A 242 -21.09 15.16 -5.02
N LEU A 243 -20.24 15.43 -4.03
CA LEU A 243 -19.62 14.43 -3.16
C LEU A 243 -20.04 14.64 -1.68
N VAL A 244 -20.61 13.60 -1.08
CA VAL A 244 -20.87 13.55 0.37
C VAL A 244 -19.72 12.83 1.04
N ARG A 245 -18.99 13.54 1.91
CA ARG A 245 -17.93 12.95 2.74
C ARG A 245 -18.51 12.43 4.05
N GLU A 246 -18.21 11.18 4.39
CA GLU A 246 -18.66 10.52 5.60
C GLU A 246 -17.48 10.01 6.41
N THR A 247 -17.31 10.53 7.63
CA THR A 247 -16.35 10.01 8.61
C THR A 247 -16.94 8.76 9.29
N LEU A 248 -16.29 7.61 9.12
CA LEU A 248 -16.75 6.36 9.72
C LEU A 248 -16.60 6.39 11.25
N PRO A 249 -17.55 5.83 12.01
CA PRO A 249 -17.45 5.78 13.48
C PRO A 249 -16.38 4.78 13.97
N ASN A 250 -16.00 3.83 13.11
CA ASN A 250 -15.11 2.72 13.41
C ASN A 250 -13.73 3.14 13.92
N PRO A 251 -13.10 2.40 14.84
CA PRO A 251 -11.67 2.55 15.11
C PRO A 251 -10.86 2.33 13.82
N TYR A 252 -9.98 3.27 13.48
CA TYR A 252 -9.11 3.13 12.32
C TYR A 252 -7.80 2.44 12.71
N LEU A 253 -7.47 1.32 12.06
CA LEU A 253 -6.22 0.61 12.22
C LEU A 253 -5.36 0.75 10.95
N GLY A 254 -4.62 1.85 10.89
CA GLY A 254 -3.66 2.10 9.82
C GLY A 254 -2.48 1.13 9.81
N SER A 255 -1.80 1.02 8.67
CA SER A 255 -0.68 0.12 8.42
C SER A 255 0.48 0.30 9.42
N ARG A 256 0.76 1.53 9.87
CA ARG A 256 1.80 1.81 10.88
C ARG A 256 1.31 1.47 12.29
N ALA A 257 0.08 1.82 12.65
CA ALA A 257 -0.54 1.40 13.92
C ALA A 257 -0.61 -0.13 14.05
N ARG A 258 -0.86 -0.83 12.95
CA ARG A 258 -0.86 -2.28 12.88
C ARG A 258 0.51 -2.89 13.17
N LYS A 259 1.61 -2.31 12.67
CA LYS A 259 2.99 -2.75 12.99
C LYS A 259 3.32 -2.64 14.49
N VAL A 260 2.63 -1.76 15.22
CA VAL A 260 2.71 -1.66 16.69
C VAL A 260 1.50 -2.28 17.41
N PHE A 261 0.82 -3.24 16.78
CA PHE A 261 -0.25 -4.06 17.37
C PHE A 261 -1.46 -3.27 17.91
N GLY A 262 -1.75 -2.11 17.31
CA GLY A 262 -2.82 -1.20 17.74
C GLY A 262 -2.61 -0.67 19.15
N LEU A 263 -1.35 -0.51 19.58
CA LEU A 263 -1.01 0.07 20.88
C LEU A 263 -0.99 1.60 20.86
N TRP A 264 -0.88 2.21 19.68
CA TRP A 264 -0.91 3.66 19.51
C TRP A 264 -2.35 4.16 19.59
N GLU A 265 -2.60 5.13 20.46
CA GLU A 265 -3.89 5.80 20.56
C GLU A 265 -3.99 6.87 19.46
N THR A 266 -5.10 6.88 18.73
CA THR A 266 -5.41 7.89 17.72
C THR A 266 -6.90 8.18 17.69
N ASP A 267 -7.25 9.44 17.46
CA ASP A 267 -8.60 9.87 17.18
C ASP A 267 -8.91 9.90 15.67
N GLU A 268 -7.93 9.57 14.82
CA GLU A 268 -8.10 9.51 13.37
C GLU A 268 -9.16 8.46 12.99
N LYS A 269 -10.01 8.85 12.04
CA LYS A 269 -11.08 8.03 11.51
C LYS A 269 -10.96 7.98 10.00
N LEU A 270 -11.30 6.83 9.43
CA LEU A 270 -11.38 6.70 7.98
C LEU A 270 -12.59 7.49 7.48
N GLU A 271 -12.37 8.33 6.47
CA GLU A 271 -13.42 9.03 5.73
C GLU A 271 -13.69 8.30 4.41
N ILE A 272 -14.92 8.34 3.90
CA ILE A 272 -15.28 7.85 2.58
C ILE A 272 -16.05 8.92 1.81
N GLY A 273 -16.04 8.84 0.48
CA GLY A 273 -16.79 9.72 -0.40
C GLY A 273 -17.91 9.00 -1.13
N LEU A 274 -19.13 9.52 -1.03
CA LEU A 274 -20.30 8.97 -1.70
C LEU A 274 -20.87 10.00 -2.67
N PRO A 275 -21.09 9.66 -3.96
CA PRO A 275 -21.78 10.55 -4.88
C PRO A 275 -23.16 10.94 -4.34
N SER A 276 -23.49 12.24 -4.36
CA SER A 276 -24.80 12.73 -3.94
C SER A 276 -25.93 12.25 -4.87
N GLN A 277 -25.57 11.90 -6.10
CA GLN A 277 -26.42 11.21 -7.08
C GLN A 277 -25.73 9.90 -7.49
N PRO A 278 -25.99 8.78 -6.81
CA PRO A 278 -25.39 7.50 -7.17
C PRO A 278 -25.79 7.05 -8.58
N ILE A 279 -24.82 6.50 -9.31
CA ILE A 279 -25.03 5.86 -10.62
C ILE A 279 -25.06 4.33 -10.45
N PRO A 280 -25.83 3.60 -11.27
CA PRO A 280 -25.73 2.14 -11.32
C PRO A 280 -24.39 1.73 -11.93
N PHE A 281 -23.84 0.61 -11.45
CA PHE A 281 -22.68 -0.05 -12.06
C PHE A 281 -22.67 -1.54 -11.71
N THR A 282 -21.85 -2.31 -12.42
CA THR A 282 -21.50 -3.69 -12.08
C THR A 282 -20.02 -3.77 -11.75
N ARG A 283 -19.61 -4.78 -11.00
CA ARG A 283 -18.21 -4.97 -10.60
C ARG A 283 -17.81 -6.43 -10.73
N THR A 284 -16.64 -6.67 -11.31
CA THR A 284 -15.99 -7.99 -11.28
C THR A 284 -14.58 -7.88 -10.73
N ASP A 285 -14.23 -8.78 -9.82
CA ASP A 285 -12.87 -8.91 -9.30
C ASP A 285 -12.30 -10.24 -9.80
N ASN A 286 -11.17 -10.21 -10.50
CA ASN A 286 -10.52 -11.38 -11.10
C ASN A 286 -11.50 -12.22 -11.96
N GLY A 287 -12.32 -11.53 -12.76
CA GLY A 287 -13.34 -12.14 -13.61
C GLY A 287 -14.55 -12.76 -12.86
N GLN A 288 -14.68 -12.56 -11.55
CA GLN A 288 -15.84 -13.00 -10.78
C GLN A 288 -16.74 -11.82 -10.42
N GLU A 289 -18.04 -11.95 -10.63
CA GLU A 289 -19.02 -10.94 -10.22
C GLU A 289 -19.04 -10.81 -8.68
N VAL A 290 -18.94 -9.57 -8.21
CA VAL A 290 -18.98 -9.20 -6.80
C VAL A 290 -20.04 -8.09 -6.58
N PRO A 291 -20.43 -7.79 -5.33
CA PRO A 291 -21.35 -6.69 -5.08
C PRO A 291 -20.84 -5.37 -5.69
N ALA A 292 -21.75 -4.60 -6.29
CA ALA A 292 -21.48 -3.27 -6.84
C ALA A 292 -21.26 -2.23 -5.73
N THR A 293 -20.10 -2.31 -5.08
CA THR A 293 -19.62 -1.36 -4.07
C THR A 293 -18.13 -1.09 -4.29
N VAL A 294 -17.71 0.13 -3.98
CA VAL A 294 -16.29 0.54 -3.94
C VAL A 294 -15.74 0.59 -2.51
N TYR A 295 -16.57 0.26 -1.52
CA TYR A 295 -16.18 0.18 -0.12
C TYR A 295 -16.48 -1.19 0.49
N THR A 296 -15.49 -1.75 1.19
CA THR A 296 -15.63 -2.95 2.04
C THR A 296 -15.65 -2.53 3.50
N LEU A 297 -16.85 -2.26 4.01
CA LEU A 297 -17.04 -1.77 5.39
C LEU A 297 -17.27 -2.92 6.38
N PRO A 298 -16.83 -2.78 7.64
CA PRO A 298 -17.13 -3.74 8.69
C PRO A 298 -18.65 -3.82 8.98
N GLY A 299 -19.08 -4.96 9.53
CA GLY A 299 -20.50 -5.22 9.79
C GLY A 299 -21.10 -4.43 10.97
N ASN A 300 -20.27 -3.71 11.73
CA ASN A 300 -20.70 -2.87 12.85
C ASN A 300 -19.68 -1.74 13.11
N ASP A 301 -20.09 -0.75 13.89
CA ASP A 301 -19.32 0.48 14.18
C ASP A 301 -18.17 0.30 15.18
N THR A 302 -18.01 -0.90 15.76
CA THR A 302 -16.98 -1.19 16.77
C THR A 302 -15.81 -2.01 16.23
N ASP A 303 -16.00 -2.71 15.12
CA ASP A 303 -14.93 -3.43 14.44
C ASP A 303 -13.95 -2.44 13.80
N GLU A 304 -12.67 -2.81 13.79
CA GLU A 304 -11.62 -2.00 13.17
C GLU A 304 -11.85 -1.90 11.66
N VAL A 305 -11.65 -0.69 11.12
CA VAL A 305 -11.55 -0.46 9.67
C VAL A 305 -10.10 -0.17 9.32
N ALA A 306 -9.64 -0.70 8.19
CA ALA A 306 -8.29 -0.50 7.66
C ALA A 306 -8.36 0.20 6.31
N TYR A 307 -7.22 0.65 5.80
CA TYR A 307 -7.14 1.32 4.50
C TYR A 307 -7.71 0.50 3.33
N ALA A 308 -7.64 -0.83 3.42
CA ALA A 308 -8.25 -1.77 2.47
C ALA A 308 -9.80 -1.70 2.41
N ALA A 309 -10.44 -0.84 3.20
CA ALA A 309 -11.85 -0.52 3.02
C ALA A 309 -12.10 0.12 1.63
N TYR A 310 -11.15 0.90 1.10
CA TYR A 310 -11.21 1.35 -0.30
C TYR A 310 -10.99 0.16 -1.23
N MET A 311 -11.92 -0.05 -2.15
CA MET A 311 -11.92 -1.10 -3.17
C MET A 311 -11.83 -2.54 -2.65
N GLY A 312 -11.74 -2.77 -1.34
CA GLY A 312 -11.46 -4.10 -0.77
C GLY A 312 -9.96 -4.41 -0.67
N GLY A 313 -9.09 -3.41 -0.89
CA GLY A 313 -7.65 -3.56 -0.92
C GLY A 313 -7.12 -3.84 -2.33
N ASP A 314 -5.94 -4.44 -2.37
CA ASP A 314 -5.16 -4.61 -3.59
C ASP A 314 -5.61 -5.88 -4.33
N ILE A 315 -6.35 -5.70 -5.43
CA ILE A 315 -6.92 -6.79 -6.24
C ILE A 315 -6.19 -6.83 -7.58
N ALA A 316 -5.89 -8.04 -8.07
CA ALA A 316 -5.12 -8.20 -9.31
C ALA A 316 -5.79 -7.54 -10.51
N GLU A 317 -7.09 -7.75 -10.69
CA GLU A 317 -7.89 -7.05 -11.67
C GLU A 317 -9.27 -6.71 -11.09
N THR A 318 -9.67 -5.45 -11.18
CA THR A 318 -11.06 -5.03 -10.97
C THR A 318 -11.60 -4.40 -12.24
N VAL A 319 -12.85 -4.72 -12.60
CA VAL A 319 -13.59 -4.05 -13.68
C VAL A 319 -14.88 -3.48 -13.10
N ILE A 320 -15.11 -2.19 -13.29
CA ILE A 320 -16.35 -1.50 -12.98
C ILE A 320 -16.97 -1.00 -14.29
N ASP A 321 -18.17 -1.47 -14.61
CA ASP A 321 -18.92 -1.06 -15.79
C ASP A 321 -20.17 -0.27 -15.36
N THR A 322 -20.28 0.97 -15.82
CA THR A 322 -21.39 1.89 -15.50
C THR A 322 -22.50 1.91 -16.57
N GLY A 323 -22.29 1.26 -17.71
CA GLY A 323 -23.23 1.19 -18.84
C GLY A 323 -23.50 2.53 -19.52
N ARG A 324 -22.55 3.46 -19.45
CA ARG A 324 -22.62 4.81 -20.03
C ARG A 324 -21.69 4.94 -21.23
N ASP A 325 -21.95 4.15 -22.27
CA ASP A 325 -21.15 3.99 -23.49
C ASP A 325 -20.77 5.30 -24.22
N GLU A 326 -21.35 6.43 -23.86
CA GLU A 326 -20.97 7.75 -24.37
C GLU A 326 -19.73 8.37 -23.71
N LEU A 327 -19.27 7.82 -22.59
CA LEU A 327 -18.08 8.25 -21.84
C LEU A 327 -16.85 7.44 -22.30
N PRO A 328 -15.63 7.96 -22.11
CA PRO A 328 -14.42 7.18 -22.37
C PRO A 328 -14.23 6.09 -21.32
N SER A 329 -13.36 5.13 -21.68
CA SER A 329 -12.89 4.05 -20.81
C SER A 329 -11.58 4.40 -20.11
N LEU A 330 -11.37 3.81 -18.93
CA LEU A 330 -10.21 4.07 -18.07
C LEU A 330 -9.51 2.79 -17.65
N LEU A 331 -8.18 2.81 -17.66
CA LEU A 331 -7.35 1.88 -16.92
C LEU A 331 -6.53 2.63 -15.88
N ILE A 332 -6.59 2.19 -14.62
CA ILE A 332 -5.67 2.59 -13.55
C ILE A 332 -4.73 1.41 -13.24
N TYR A 333 -3.45 1.69 -13.07
CA TYR A 333 -2.53 0.71 -12.47
C TYR A 333 -1.64 1.40 -11.44
N GLY A 334 -1.19 0.62 -10.45
CA GLY A 334 -0.38 1.17 -9.37
C GLY A 334 -0.43 0.31 -8.13
N ASP A 335 0.05 0.89 -7.03
CA ASP A 335 0.01 0.29 -5.71
C ASP A 335 -1.26 0.71 -4.94
N SER A 336 -1.28 0.47 -3.63
CA SER A 336 -2.41 0.72 -2.75
C SER A 336 -2.83 2.20 -2.65
N PHE A 337 -2.04 3.16 -3.13
CA PHE A 337 -2.50 4.55 -3.27
C PHE A 337 -3.63 4.68 -4.29
N THR A 338 -3.71 3.81 -5.31
CA THR A 338 -4.80 3.85 -6.30
C THR A 338 -6.18 3.67 -5.68
N ASN A 339 -6.33 2.78 -4.70
CA ASN A 339 -7.60 2.30 -4.15
C ASN A 339 -8.67 3.40 -3.89
N PRO A 340 -8.42 4.47 -3.11
CA PRO A 340 -9.44 5.52 -2.93
C PRO A 340 -9.71 6.35 -4.20
N VAL A 341 -8.72 6.51 -5.08
CA VAL A 341 -8.89 7.23 -6.36
C VAL A 341 -9.76 6.40 -7.30
N GLU A 342 -9.56 5.08 -7.37
CA GLU A 342 -10.43 4.15 -8.10
C GLU A 342 -11.89 4.28 -7.65
N GLY A 343 -12.12 4.36 -6.34
CA GLY A 343 -13.44 4.56 -5.74
C GLY A 343 -14.12 5.89 -6.09
N LEU A 344 -13.41 6.83 -6.73
CA LEU A 344 -13.95 8.09 -7.25
C LEU A 344 -13.99 8.12 -8.77
N MET A 345 -12.93 7.63 -9.43
CA MET A 345 -12.74 7.72 -10.88
C MET A 345 -13.83 6.99 -11.65
N TYR A 346 -14.33 5.85 -11.18
CA TYR A 346 -15.38 5.10 -11.89
C TYR A 346 -16.62 5.95 -12.23
N TYR A 347 -16.89 7.01 -11.44
CA TYR A 347 -18.02 7.89 -11.67
C TYR A 347 -17.92 8.70 -12.97
N SER A 348 -16.72 8.89 -13.51
CA SER A 348 -16.44 9.76 -14.66
C SER A 348 -16.33 9.03 -16.01
N PHE A 349 -16.31 7.69 -16.01
CA PHE A 349 -16.01 6.85 -17.19
C PHE A 349 -17.11 5.83 -17.47
N ASP A 350 -17.11 5.23 -18.68
CA ASP A 350 -18.06 4.18 -19.06
C ASP A 350 -17.72 2.86 -18.33
N GLU A 351 -16.47 2.43 -18.44
CA GLU A 351 -15.83 1.28 -17.84
C GLU A 351 -14.49 1.73 -17.25
N MET A 352 -14.24 1.34 -16.00
CA MET A 352 -12.95 1.47 -15.34
C MET A 352 -12.38 0.08 -15.08
N ARG A 353 -11.14 -0.14 -15.52
CA ARG A 353 -10.32 -1.29 -15.18
C ARG A 353 -9.22 -0.86 -14.23
N THR A 354 -8.89 -1.71 -13.27
CA THR A 354 -7.75 -1.48 -12.37
C THR A 354 -6.91 -2.73 -12.30
N VAL A 355 -5.58 -2.56 -12.35
CA VAL A 355 -4.62 -3.66 -12.37
C VAL A 355 -3.49 -3.38 -11.38
N ASP A 356 -3.25 -4.34 -10.48
CA ASP A 356 -2.08 -4.33 -9.60
C ASP A 356 -1.12 -5.46 -9.98
N LEU A 357 0.05 -5.12 -10.51
CA LEU A 357 1.05 -6.06 -11.02
C LEU A 357 1.73 -6.88 -9.91
N ARG A 358 1.53 -6.53 -8.64
CA ARG A 358 1.91 -7.39 -7.50
C ARG A 358 1.08 -8.67 -7.49
N HIS A 359 -0.16 -8.60 -7.96
CA HIS A 359 -1.13 -9.68 -7.90
C HIS A 359 -1.55 -10.22 -9.28
N TYR A 360 -1.51 -9.40 -10.33
CA TYR A 360 -1.86 -9.78 -11.69
C TYR A 360 -0.72 -10.51 -12.40
N LYS A 361 -0.97 -11.75 -12.84
CA LYS A 361 0.05 -12.64 -13.42
C LYS A 361 -0.34 -13.27 -14.76
N ASP A 362 -1.47 -12.88 -15.33
CA ASP A 362 -2.00 -13.53 -16.54
C ASP A 362 -1.32 -13.03 -17.83
N MET A 363 -0.99 -11.74 -17.90
CA MET A 363 -0.22 -11.11 -18.98
C MET A 363 0.53 -9.86 -18.50
N THR A 364 1.40 -9.31 -19.34
CA THR A 364 2.07 -8.03 -19.05
C THR A 364 1.06 -6.87 -19.10
N LEU A 365 1.36 -5.75 -18.44
CA LEU A 365 0.51 -4.56 -18.50
C LEU A 365 0.41 -4.03 -19.94
N ALA A 366 1.52 -4.05 -20.68
CA ALA A 366 1.54 -3.63 -22.08
C ALA A 366 0.63 -4.50 -22.95
N ASP A 367 0.64 -5.83 -22.76
CA ASP A 367 -0.28 -6.74 -23.46
C ASP A 367 -1.74 -6.51 -23.05
N TYR A 368 -1.99 -6.24 -21.77
CA TYR A 368 -3.32 -5.90 -21.25
C TYR A 368 -3.86 -4.63 -21.93
N ILE A 369 -3.07 -3.56 -21.94
CA ILE A 369 -3.40 -2.30 -22.61
C ILE A 369 -3.64 -2.51 -24.11
N ALA A 370 -2.77 -3.27 -24.79
CA ALA A 370 -2.92 -3.54 -26.21
C ALA A 370 -4.19 -4.36 -26.54
N LEU A 371 -4.62 -5.22 -25.62
CA LEU A 371 -5.81 -6.04 -25.75
C LEU A 371 -7.10 -5.23 -25.55
N TYR A 372 -7.18 -4.42 -24.50
CA TYR A 372 -8.40 -3.71 -24.11
C TYR A 372 -8.53 -2.31 -24.70
N GLN A 373 -7.42 -1.67 -25.05
CA GLN A 373 -7.35 -0.34 -25.67
C GLN A 373 -8.16 0.74 -24.94
N PRO A 374 -7.95 0.94 -23.62
CA PRO A 374 -8.65 1.98 -22.86
C PRO A 374 -8.31 3.38 -23.40
N ASP A 375 -9.31 4.27 -23.46
CA ASP A 375 -9.14 5.65 -23.94
C ASP A 375 -8.18 6.45 -23.06
N VAL A 376 -8.16 6.17 -21.75
CA VAL A 376 -7.28 6.78 -20.76
C VAL A 376 -6.55 5.70 -19.96
N VAL A 377 -5.24 5.83 -19.81
CA VAL A 377 -4.42 5.03 -18.90
C VAL A 377 -3.74 5.95 -17.88
N VAL A 378 -3.89 5.62 -16.59
CA VAL A 378 -3.28 6.37 -15.48
C VAL A 378 -2.44 5.41 -14.64
N GLY A 379 -1.12 5.64 -14.59
CA GLY A 379 -0.25 5.02 -13.60
C GLY A 379 -0.16 5.89 -12.35
N ILE A 380 -0.40 5.35 -11.16
CA ILE A 380 -0.25 6.10 -9.89
C ILE A 380 0.74 5.36 -9.01
N ARG A 381 1.84 6.04 -8.63
CA ARG A 381 2.83 5.47 -7.74
C ARG A 381 3.36 6.47 -6.72
N ASP A 382 3.68 5.95 -5.55
CA ASP A 382 4.24 6.74 -4.48
C ASP A 382 5.75 7.01 -4.65
N TYR A 383 6.27 7.97 -3.89
CA TYR A 383 7.70 8.29 -3.90
C TYR A 383 8.58 7.14 -3.39
N GLU A 384 8.10 6.31 -2.45
CA GLU A 384 8.90 5.20 -1.92
C GLU A 384 9.26 4.20 -3.01
N SER A 385 8.36 3.99 -3.97
CA SER A 385 8.59 3.07 -5.07
C SER A 385 8.99 3.78 -6.37
N LEU A 386 8.88 5.10 -6.51
CA LEU A 386 8.77 5.85 -7.79
C LEU A 386 9.72 5.39 -8.90
N LEU A 387 11.00 5.19 -8.58
CA LEU A 387 12.04 4.75 -9.52
C LEU A 387 12.26 3.23 -9.59
N SER A 388 11.55 2.46 -8.77
CA SER A 388 11.62 1.00 -8.75
C SER A 388 10.97 0.39 -9.99
N THR A 389 11.69 -0.53 -10.62
CA THR A 389 11.22 -1.41 -11.71
C THR A 389 10.54 -2.68 -11.19
N ASP A 390 10.24 -2.75 -9.90
CA ASP A 390 9.50 -3.85 -9.31
C ASP A 390 7.99 -3.68 -9.55
N TYR A 391 7.33 -4.79 -9.86
CA TYR A 391 5.90 -4.99 -10.09
C TYR A 391 5.27 -3.88 -10.93
N ASN A 392 4.64 -2.89 -10.28
CA ASN A 392 3.96 -1.76 -10.92
C ASN A 392 4.92 -0.83 -11.69
N GLY A 393 6.23 -0.99 -11.52
CA GLY A 393 7.26 -0.37 -12.37
C GLY A 393 7.77 -1.26 -13.51
N SER A 394 7.14 -2.41 -13.82
CA SER A 394 7.61 -3.36 -14.83
C SER A 394 6.53 -3.67 -15.88
N PRO A 395 6.10 -2.69 -16.69
CA PRO A 395 4.92 -2.85 -17.55
C PRO A 395 5.05 -3.92 -18.64
N PHE A 396 6.28 -4.34 -18.97
CA PHE A 396 6.58 -5.30 -20.03
C PHE A 396 6.99 -6.69 -19.53
N GLU A 397 7.00 -6.92 -18.21
CA GLU A 397 7.42 -8.20 -17.64
C GLU A 397 6.44 -8.66 -16.55
N ILE A 398 6.16 -9.97 -16.54
CA ILE A 398 5.42 -10.58 -15.42
C ILE A 398 6.44 -10.93 -14.33
N GLN A 399 6.33 -10.25 -13.20
CA GLN A 399 7.20 -10.48 -12.06
C GLN A 399 6.66 -11.58 -11.13
N PRO A 400 7.54 -12.30 -10.41
CA PRO A 400 7.17 -13.48 -9.60
C PRO A 400 6.20 -13.20 -8.45
#